data_AF-A0A9P0PWD5-F1
#
_entry.id   AF-A0A9P0PWD5-F1
#
_cell.length_a   1.000
_cell.length_b   1.000
_cell.length_c   1.000
_cell.angle_alpha   90.00
_cell.angle_beta   90.00
_cell.angle_gamma   90.00
#
_symmetry.space_group_name_H-M   'P 1'
#
loop_
_entity.id
_entity.type
_entity.pdbx_description
1 polymer ?
#
loop_
_entity_poly.entity_id
_entity_poly.type
_entity_poly.pdbx_seq_one_letter_code
_entity_poly.pdbx_strand_id
1 'polypeptide(L)'
;MQLIWHIYSAIILLHLAGEATSSCSTYCSCKWKNGKQTVECPNRNMSDIPDGLDSETQVLDFSKNRVGKLTKDLFLKKQLINLQRLYMSECRIKAVHRDAFKGLSNLVELDLSRNFIETIPTGAWINCPSVMRLSLNENPITTLKRLAFNHLPYLTALELSNCAVEDMEEDAFLGLHTLERLTIDGNKLQTIPGRKTLPENLKVRLPCHGPLLLVAGNNSTVDRTTGLRWSAKATRSPFN
;
A
#
# COMPACT_ATOMS: atom_id res chain seq x y z
N MET A 1 -7.66 30.65 56.17
CA MET A 1 -8.56 30.17 55.09
C MET A 1 -7.98 30.28 53.66
N GLN A 2 -6.72 30.70 53.45
CA GLN A 2 -6.07 30.70 52.12
C GLN A 2 -5.27 29.43 51.80
N LEU A 3 -4.84 28.66 52.81
CA LEU A 3 -4.06 27.44 52.61
C LEU A 3 -4.84 26.26 52.02
N ILE A 4 -6.17 26.25 52.17
CA ILE A 4 -7.02 25.16 51.67
C ILE A 4 -7.23 25.25 50.15
N TRP A 5 -7.28 26.48 49.59
CA TRP A 5 -7.47 26.71 48.16
C TRP A 5 -6.30 26.24 47.29
N HIS A 6 -5.06 26.38 47.78
CA HIS A 6 -3.88 25.92 47.03
C HIS A 6 -3.76 24.39 46.97
N ILE A 7 -4.29 23.69 47.98
CA ILE A 7 -4.32 22.22 48.01
C ILE A 7 -5.33 21.69 46.99
N TYR A 8 -6.53 22.28 46.91
CA TYR A 8 -7.52 21.90 45.90
C TYR A 8 -7.11 22.24 44.46
N SER A 9 -6.43 23.38 44.22
CA SER A 9 -5.91 23.70 42.89
C SER A 9 -4.78 22.76 42.45
N ALA A 10 -3.93 22.31 43.39
CA ALA A 10 -2.88 21.34 43.10
C ALA A 10 -3.43 19.92 42.83
N ILE A 11 -4.50 19.51 43.51
CA ILE A 11 -5.14 18.20 43.30
C ILE A 11 -5.90 18.15 41.95
N ILE A 12 -6.51 19.26 41.51
CA ILE A 12 -7.14 19.36 40.18
C ILE A 12 -6.08 19.36 39.07
N LEU A 13 -4.92 19.98 39.29
CA LEU A 13 -3.78 19.87 38.36
C LEU A 13 -3.14 18.47 38.35
N LEU A 14 -3.17 17.72 39.46
CA LEU A 14 -2.76 16.32 39.51
C LEU A 14 -3.78 15.35 38.87
N HIS A 15 -5.08 15.70 38.83
CA HIS A 15 -6.10 14.90 38.14
C HIS A 15 -6.21 15.15 36.64
N LEU A 16 -5.54 16.20 36.11
CA LEU A 16 -5.48 16.48 34.67
C LEU A 16 -4.19 15.97 34.02
N ALA A 17 -3.23 15.47 34.80
CA ALA A 17 -2.20 14.60 34.29
C ALA A 17 -2.76 13.17 34.24
N GLY A 18 -3.74 12.94 33.36
CA GLY A 18 -3.99 11.60 32.87
C GLY A 18 -2.69 11.13 32.23
N GLU A 19 -1.94 10.29 32.95
CA GLU A 19 -0.90 9.50 32.32
C GLU A 19 -1.61 8.72 31.22
N ALA A 20 -1.45 9.17 29.98
CA ALA A 20 -1.67 8.32 28.84
C ALA A 20 -0.73 7.15 29.07
N THR A 21 -1.24 6.05 29.63
CA THR A 21 -0.53 4.78 29.73
C THR A 21 -0.34 4.35 28.28
N SER A 22 0.74 4.82 27.66
CA SER A 22 1.05 4.56 26.26
C SER A 22 1.16 3.05 26.14
N SER A 23 0.11 2.45 25.59
CA SER A 23 -0.03 1.00 25.54
C SER A 23 0.90 0.53 24.44
N CYS A 24 2.09 0.10 24.86
CA CYS A 24 3.16 -0.35 23.99
C CYS A 24 3.58 -1.74 24.40
N SER A 25 3.42 -2.69 23.48
CA SER A 25 3.91 -4.04 23.68
C SER A 25 5.44 -4.04 23.89
N THR A 26 5.94 -4.87 24.81
CA THR A 26 7.37 -4.98 25.12
C THR A 26 8.23 -5.42 23.92
N TYR A 27 7.60 -5.98 22.89
CA TYR A 27 8.26 -6.41 21.65
C TYR A 27 8.40 -5.30 20.61
N CYS A 28 7.70 -4.18 20.82
CA CYS A 28 7.58 -3.07 19.89
C CYS A 28 8.19 -1.80 20.48
N SER A 29 8.60 -0.89 19.60
CA SER A 29 9.01 0.47 19.94
C SER A 29 7.89 1.42 19.51
N CYS A 30 7.22 2.04 20.48
CA CYS A 30 6.19 3.04 20.22
C CYS A 30 6.77 4.45 20.37
N LYS A 31 6.59 5.29 19.36
CA LYS A 31 7.16 6.64 19.34
C LYS A 31 6.32 7.61 18.51
N TRP A 32 6.48 8.89 18.78
CA TRP A 32 5.94 9.95 17.95
C TRP A 32 6.95 10.32 16.85
N LYS A 33 6.56 10.19 15.57
CA LYS A 33 7.43 10.50 14.42
C LYS A 33 6.64 11.21 13.33
N ASN A 34 7.14 12.37 12.89
CA ASN A 34 6.54 13.17 11.81
C ASN A 34 5.04 13.48 12.05
N GLY A 35 4.69 13.82 13.29
CA GLY A 35 3.29 14.12 13.66
C GLY A 35 2.38 12.91 13.77
N LYS A 36 2.94 11.69 13.84
CA LYS A 36 2.17 10.45 13.92
C LYS A 36 2.62 9.53 15.05
N GLN A 37 1.66 8.88 15.68
CA GLN A 37 1.90 7.76 16.58
C GLN A 37 2.32 6.53 15.78
N THR A 38 3.56 6.09 16.00
CA THR A 38 4.23 5.05 15.24
C THR A 38 4.60 3.89 16.15
N VAL A 39 4.22 2.68 15.76
CA VAL A 39 4.61 1.43 16.39
C VAL A 39 5.54 0.67 15.45
N GLU A 40 6.74 0.36 15.91
CA GLU A 40 7.76 -0.38 15.14
C GLU A 40 8.07 -1.71 15.84
N CYS A 41 7.74 -2.83 15.20
CA CYS A 41 8.05 -4.19 15.67
C CYS A 41 8.83 -5.01 14.62
N PRO A 42 9.83 -4.46 13.90
CA PRO A 42 10.45 -5.19 12.82
C PRO A 42 11.33 -6.34 13.33
N ASN A 43 11.38 -7.44 12.58
CA ASN A 43 12.32 -8.56 12.82
C ASN A 43 12.25 -9.14 14.25
N ARG A 44 11.04 -9.41 14.73
CA ARG A 44 10.77 -9.97 16.07
C ARG A 44 10.36 -11.43 16.04
N ASN A 45 10.41 -12.09 14.87
CA ASN A 45 9.99 -13.48 14.69
C ASN A 45 8.51 -13.72 15.06
N MET A 46 7.67 -12.69 15.01
CA MET A 46 6.29 -12.75 15.47
C MET A 46 5.38 -13.34 14.40
N SER A 47 4.41 -14.16 14.79
CA SER A 47 3.40 -14.72 13.88
C SER A 47 2.07 -13.96 13.89
N ASP A 48 1.86 -13.08 14.87
CA ASP A 48 0.67 -12.23 14.98
C ASP A 48 1.06 -10.87 15.58
N ILE A 49 0.26 -9.84 15.29
CA ILE A 49 0.36 -8.52 15.90
C ILE A 49 0.02 -8.66 17.39
N PRO A 50 0.83 -8.11 18.33
CA PRO A 50 0.56 -8.27 19.75
C PRO A 50 -0.70 -7.50 20.16
N ASP A 51 -1.40 -8.01 21.18
CA ASP A 51 -2.49 -7.27 21.80
C ASP A 51 -1.96 -6.09 22.64
N GLY A 52 -2.82 -5.11 22.92
CA GLY A 52 -2.46 -3.97 23.76
C GLY A 52 -1.58 -2.93 23.07
N LEU A 53 -1.57 -2.89 21.74
CA LEU A 53 -1.10 -1.72 21.01
C LEU A 53 -2.15 -0.60 21.12
N ASP A 54 -1.69 0.64 21.22
CA ASP A 54 -2.54 1.82 21.28
C ASP A 54 -3.45 1.94 20.03
N SER A 55 -4.74 2.14 20.24
CA SER A 55 -5.75 2.30 19.18
C SER A 55 -5.56 3.58 18.35
N GLU A 56 -4.84 4.57 18.88
CA GLU A 56 -4.49 5.80 18.16
C GLU A 56 -3.28 5.63 17.22
N THR A 57 -2.71 4.42 17.13
CA THR A 57 -1.60 4.11 16.21
C THR A 57 -1.97 4.41 14.75
N GLN A 58 -1.20 5.29 14.13
CA GLN A 58 -1.39 5.70 12.73
C GLN A 58 -0.38 5.07 11.79
N VAL A 59 0.76 4.61 12.31
CA VAL A 59 1.80 3.93 11.53
C VAL A 59 2.20 2.66 12.24
N LEU A 60 2.05 1.52 11.56
CA LEU A 60 2.55 0.24 12.03
C LEU A 60 3.61 -0.28 11.07
N ASP A 61 4.84 -0.43 11.58
CA ASP A 61 5.89 -1.22 10.94
C ASP A 61 5.95 -2.60 11.62
N PHE A 62 5.48 -3.61 10.91
CA PHE A 62 5.51 -5.00 11.34
C PHE A 62 6.37 -5.88 10.42
N SER A 63 7.28 -5.26 9.64
CA SER A 63 8.07 -5.95 8.63
C SER A 63 9.03 -7.01 9.21
N LYS A 64 9.45 -7.95 8.37
CA LYS A 64 10.42 -9.02 8.70
C LYS A 64 9.95 -9.97 9.81
N ASN A 65 8.63 -10.14 9.95
CA ASN A 65 8.02 -11.10 10.87
C ASN A 65 7.58 -12.38 10.12
N ARG A 66 6.84 -13.28 10.77
CA ARG A 66 6.44 -14.59 10.21
C ARG A 66 4.93 -14.78 10.24
N VAL A 67 4.19 -13.75 9.84
CA VAL A 67 2.73 -13.70 9.88
C VAL A 67 2.10 -14.80 9.03
N GLY A 68 2.64 -15.06 7.84
CA GLY A 68 2.17 -16.17 6.99
C GLY A 68 0.84 -15.93 6.27
N LYS A 69 -0.18 -15.41 6.97
CA LYS A 69 -1.50 -15.11 6.41
C LYS A 69 -2.14 -13.92 7.12
N LEU A 70 -2.76 -13.03 6.35
CA LEU A 70 -3.63 -12.00 6.91
C LEU A 70 -5.05 -12.56 7.06
N THR A 71 -5.46 -12.82 8.29
CA THR A 71 -6.76 -13.44 8.62
C THR A 71 -7.91 -12.44 8.61
N LYS A 72 -9.14 -12.95 8.62
CA LYS A 72 -10.36 -12.15 8.71
C LYS A 72 -10.35 -11.20 9.92
N ASP A 73 -10.66 -9.93 9.65
CA ASP A 73 -10.82 -8.85 10.63
C ASP A 73 -9.56 -8.61 11.48
N LEU A 74 -8.36 -8.90 10.95
CA LEU A 74 -7.10 -8.89 11.71
C LEU A 74 -6.88 -7.57 12.45
N PHE A 75 -6.86 -6.44 11.73
CA PHE A 75 -6.58 -5.13 12.32
C PHE A 75 -7.75 -4.60 13.15
N LEU A 76 -8.98 -4.96 12.78
CA LEU A 76 -10.19 -4.62 13.54
C LEU A 76 -10.15 -5.26 14.93
N LYS A 77 -9.78 -6.55 15.03
CA LYS A 77 -9.64 -7.25 16.32
C LYS A 77 -8.54 -6.67 17.19
N LYS A 78 -7.48 -6.13 16.59
CA LYS A 78 -6.39 -5.45 17.27
C LYS A 78 -6.69 -3.97 17.57
N GLN A 79 -7.89 -3.48 17.21
CA GLN A 79 -8.32 -2.09 17.39
C GLN A 79 -7.44 -1.04 16.68
N LEU A 80 -6.75 -1.44 15.61
CA LEU A 80 -5.83 -0.60 14.83
C LEU A 80 -6.55 0.08 13.65
N ILE A 81 -7.72 0.66 13.91
CA ILE A 81 -8.59 1.23 12.86
C ILE A 81 -8.13 2.62 12.37
N ASN A 82 -7.24 3.27 13.12
CA ASN A 82 -6.68 4.59 12.79
C ASN A 82 -5.42 4.54 11.90
N LEU A 83 -5.03 3.33 11.44
CA LEU A 83 -3.84 3.17 10.61
C LEU A 83 -3.93 3.96 9.30
N GLN A 84 -2.90 4.73 9.04
CA GLN A 84 -2.67 5.47 7.81
C GLN A 84 -1.52 4.87 7.00
N ARG A 85 -0.56 4.22 7.64
CA ARG A 85 0.54 3.51 6.97
C ARG A 85 0.76 2.15 7.62
N LEU A 86 0.86 1.12 6.79
CA LEU A 86 1.06 -0.25 7.22
C LEU A 86 2.21 -0.88 6.42
N TYR A 87 3.28 -1.24 7.11
CA TYR A 87 4.42 -1.95 6.54
C TYR A 87 4.43 -3.39 7.03
N MET A 88 4.31 -4.34 6.11
CA MET A 88 4.36 -5.77 6.37
C MET A 88 5.22 -6.49 5.32
N SER A 89 6.32 -5.86 4.93
CA SER A 89 7.28 -6.44 4.01
C SER A 89 8.03 -7.60 4.67
N GLU A 90 8.40 -8.63 3.89
CA GLU A 90 9.13 -9.81 4.39
C GLU A 90 8.41 -10.57 5.53
N CYS A 91 7.07 -10.56 5.54
CA CYS A 91 6.23 -11.21 6.57
C CYS A 91 5.82 -12.66 6.25
N ARG A 92 6.36 -13.22 5.16
CA ARG A 92 6.03 -14.54 4.61
C ARG A 92 4.55 -14.71 4.24
N ILE A 93 3.85 -13.62 3.95
CA ILE A 93 2.42 -13.63 3.67
C ILE A 93 2.16 -14.37 2.36
N LYS A 94 1.40 -15.46 2.41
CA LYS A 94 0.95 -16.23 1.25
C LYS A 94 -0.48 -15.93 0.84
N ALA A 95 -1.32 -15.59 1.81
CA ALA A 95 -2.74 -15.39 1.60
C ALA A 95 -3.24 -14.17 2.37
N VAL A 96 -4.13 -13.41 1.73
CA VAL A 96 -4.82 -12.26 2.31
C VAL A 96 -6.31 -12.53 2.26
N HIS A 97 -6.97 -12.61 3.42
CA HIS A 97 -8.41 -12.77 3.48
C HIS A 97 -9.12 -11.50 2.96
N ARG A 98 -10.27 -11.64 2.30
CA ARG A 98 -11.03 -10.50 1.74
C ARG A 98 -11.38 -9.42 2.79
N ASP A 99 -11.62 -9.83 4.02
CA ASP A 99 -11.94 -8.93 5.14
C ASP A 99 -10.72 -8.66 6.04
N ALA A 100 -9.48 -8.93 5.58
CA ALA A 100 -8.29 -8.74 6.41
C ALA A 100 -8.07 -7.29 6.82
N PHE A 101 -8.31 -6.34 5.90
CA PHE A 101 -8.14 -4.90 6.09
C PHE A 101 -9.43 -4.19 6.53
N LYS A 102 -10.45 -4.93 6.96
CA LYS A 102 -11.72 -4.33 7.39
C LYS A 102 -11.48 -3.28 8.49
N GLY A 103 -12.04 -2.09 8.30
CA GLY A 103 -11.89 -0.96 9.22
C GLY A 103 -10.71 -0.03 8.90
N LEU A 104 -9.83 -0.37 7.96
CA LEU A 104 -8.69 0.47 7.57
C LEU A 104 -9.07 1.55 6.53
N SER A 105 -10.14 2.31 6.79
CA SER A 105 -10.65 3.33 5.86
C SER A 105 -9.70 4.52 5.67
N ASN A 106 -8.81 4.76 6.64
CA ASN A 106 -7.83 5.84 6.63
C ASN A 106 -6.46 5.44 6.05
N LEU A 107 -6.32 4.18 5.60
CA LEU A 107 -5.04 3.67 5.11
C LEU A 107 -4.67 4.34 3.79
N VAL A 108 -3.52 5.03 3.78
CA VAL A 108 -2.98 5.76 2.63
C VAL A 108 -1.83 5.00 1.98
N GLU A 109 -1.08 4.24 2.77
CA GLU A 109 0.13 3.55 2.31
C GLU A 109 0.17 2.12 2.83
N LEU A 110 0.33 1.17 1.91
CA LEU A 110 0.41 -0.25 2.19
C LEU A 110 1.62 -0.87 1.51
N ASP A 111 2.51 -1.45 2.30
CA ASP A 111 3.66 -2.20 1.82
C ASP A 111 3.51 -3.69 2.18
N LEU A 112 3.29 -4.50 1.14
CA LEU A 112 3.25 -5.95 1.18
C LEU A 112 4.40 -6.56 0.35
N SER A 113 5.45 -5.80 0.07
CA SER A 113 6.59 -6.27 -0.73
C SER A 113 7.35 -7.43 -0.08
N ARG A 114 8.09 -8.19 -0.90
CA ARG A 114 8.95 -9.31 -0.45
C ARG A 114 8.18 -10.36 0.36
N ASN A 115 6.94 -10.66 -0.04
CA ASN A 115 6.12 -11.71 0.54
C ASN A 115 5.98 -12.89 -0.44
N PHE A 116 5.04 -13.79 -0.20
CA PHE A 116 4.77 -14.97 -1.03
C PHE A 116 3.35 -14.91 -1.62
N ILE A 117 2.87 -13.71 -1.94
CA ILE A 117 1.54 -13.51 -2.51
C ILE A 117 1.58 -13.92 -3.99
N GLU A 118 0.84 -14.95 -4.36
CA GLU A 118 0.82 -15.47 -5.73
C GLU A 118 -0.24 -14.79 -6.63
N THR A 119 -1.28 -14.20 -6.02
CA THR A 119 -2.37 -13.53 -6.75
C THR A 119 -2.77 -12.24 -6.06
N ILE A 120 -3.16 -11.24 -6.84
CA ILE A 120 -3.66 -9.97 -6.30
C ILE A 120 -4.94 -10.24 -5.48
N PRO A 121 -4.99 -9.87 -4.19
CA PRO A 121 -6.18 -10.09 -3.37
C PRO A 121 -7.23 -9.00 -3.62
N THR A 122 -7.79 -8.95 -4.83
CA THR A 122 -8.72 -7.91 -5.31
C THR A 122 -9.85 -7.61 -4.32
N GLY A 123 -10.45 -8.65 -3.74
CA GLY A 123 -11.56 -8.51 -2.79
C GLY A 123 -11.16 -7.89 -1.44
N ALA A 124 -9.87 -7.80 -1.12
CA ALA A 124 -9.39 -7.17 0.10
C ALA A 124 -9.36 -5.64 0.03
N TRP A 125 -9.17 -5.10 -1.18
CA TRP A 125 -9.04 -3.67 -1.45
C TRP A 125 -10.32 -2.87 -1.17
N ILE A 126 -11.49 -3.51 -1.20
CA ILE A 126 -12.78 -2.89 -0.85
C ILE A 126 -12.77 -2.25 0.55
N ASN A 127 -11.90 -2.74 1.45
CA ASN A 127 -11.82 -2.30 2.83
C ASN A 127 -10.82 -1.16 3.07
N CYS A 128 -10.02 -0.79 2.07
CA CYS A 128 -9.03 0.29 2.16
C CYS A 128 -9.03 1.17 0.89
N PRO A 129 -10.18 1.80 0.55
CA PRO A 129 -10.34 2.54 -0.71
C PRO A 129 -9.44 3.79 -0.82
N SER A 130 -8.95 4.32 0.31
CA SER A 130 -8.14 5.53 0.40
C SER A 130 -6.65 5.32 0.11
N VAL A 131 -6.23 4.08 -0.21
CA VAL A 131 -4.81 3.77 -0.45
C VAL A 131 -4.32 4.52 -1.68
N MET A 132 -3.27 5.33 -1.49
CA MET A 132 -2.61 6.12 -2.52
C MET A 132 -1.30 5.49 -3.00
N ARG A 133 -0.67 4.67 -2.16
CA ARG A 133 0.58 3.96 -2.48
C ARG A 133 0.50 2.51 -2.06
N LEU A 134 0.66 1.61 -3.02
CA LEU A 134 0.65 0.16 -2.83
C LEU A 134 1.95 -0.44 -3.36
N SER A 135 2.70 -1.11 -2.49
CA SER A 135 3.88 -1.87 -2.89
C SER A 135 3.64 -3.37 -2.76
N LEU A 136 3.79 -4.08 -3.87
CA LEU A 136 3.69 -5.53 -4.00
C LEU A 136 4.98 -6.13 -4.60
N ASN A 137 6.04 -5.33 -4.72
CA ASN A 137 7.33 -5.74 -5.28
C ASN A 137 7.81 -7.08 -4.71
N GLU A 138 8.51 -7.87 -5.51
CA GLU A 138 9.16 -9.11 -5.06
C GLU A 138 8.17 -10.11 -4.42
N ASN A 139 6.94 -10.18 -4.92
CA ASN A 139 6.00 -11.26 -4.66
C ASN A 139 5.87 -12.15 -5.90
N PRO A 140 5.65 -13.47 -5.78
CA PRO A 140 5.54 -14.37 -6.94
C PRO A 140 4.18 -14.25 -7.69
N ILE A 141 3.78 -13.04 -8.06
CA ILE A 141 2.53 -12.76 -8.78
C ILE A 141 2.73 -13.03 -10.27
N THR A 142 2.21 -14.16 -10.76
CA THR A 142 2.40 -14.57 -12.18
C THR A 142 1.38 -13.95 -13.12
N THR A 143 0.17 -13.64 -12.65
CA THR A 143 -0.93 -13.16 -13.50
C THR A 143 -1.61 -11.93 -12.91
N LEU A 144 -1.86 -10.91 -13.74
CA LEU A 144 -2.73 -9.77 -13.40
C LEU A 144 -4.10 -9.95 -14.03
N LYS A 145 -5.10 -10.27 -13.21
CA LYS A 145 -6.48 -10.47 -13.67
C LYS A 145 -7.20 -9.15 -13.94
N ARG A 146 -8.26 -9.20 -14.74
CA ARG A 146 -9.18 -8.11 -14.99
C ARG A 146 -9.67 -7.50 -13.67
N LEU A 147 -9.69 -6.16 -13.59
CA LEU A 147 -10.13 -5.41 -12.40
C LEU A 147 -9.30 -5.68 -11.12
N ALA A 148 -8.06 -6.13 -11.22
CA ALA A 148 -7.23 -6.49 -10.06
C ALA A 148 -7.14 -5.40 -8.96
N PHE A 149 -7.28 -4.14 -9.34
CA PHE A 149 -7.16 -2.98 -8.45
C PHE A 149 -8.35 -2.00 -8.54
N ASN A 150 -9.49 -2.43 -9.07
CA ASN A 150 -10.64 -1.55 -9.35
C ASN A 150 -11.24 -0.85 -8.11
N HIS A 151 -10.95 -1.34 -6.91
CA HIS A 151 -11.38 -0.75 -5.64
C HIS A 151 -10.43 0.31 -5.08
N LEU A 152 -9.38 0.68 -5.80
CA LEU A 152 -8.37 1.66 -5.38
C LEU A 152 -8.38 2.92 -6.28
N PRO A 153 -9.47 3.71 -6.29
CA PRO A 153 -9.63 4.84 -7.22
C PRO A 153 -8.63 5.99 -6.99
N TYR A 154 -8.07 6.08 -5.78
CA TYR A 154 -7.12 7.12 -5.37
C TYR A 154 -5.65 6.68 -5.44
N LEU A 155 -5.38 5.50 -6.01
CA LEU A 155 -4.03 4.97 -6.10
C LEU A 155 -3.19 5.80 -7.07
N THR A 156 -2.16 6.47 -6.55
CA THR A 156 -1.22 7.30 -7.32
C THR A 156 0.07 6.56 -7.68
N ALA A 157 0.45 5.56 -6.88
CA ALA A 157 1.67 4.78 -7.07
C ALA A 157 1.41 3.29 -6.80
N LEU A 158 1.68 2.47 -7.83
CA LEU A 158 1.60 1.02 -7.79
C LEU A 158 2.96 0.42 -8.15
N GLU A 159 3.50 -0.39 -7.24
CA GLU A 159 4.80 -1.02 -7.41
C GLU A 159 4.65 -2.55 -7.51
N LEU A 160 4.96 -3.10 -8.68
CA LEU A 160 4.85 -4.53 -9.04
C LEU A 160 6.17 -5.06 -9.63
N SER A 161 7.30 -4.47 -9.25
CA SER A 161 8.61 -4.85 -9.77
C SER A 161 9.04 -6.22 -9.24
N ASN A 162 9.73 -7.01 -10.07
CA ASN A 162 10.26 -8.35 -9.73
C ASN A 162 9.18 -9.33 -9.24
N CYS A 163 7.97 -9.30 -9.82
CA CYS A 163 6.89 -10.18 -9.40
C CYS A 163 6.75 -11.48 -10.22
N ALA A 164 7.55 -11.64 -11.27
CA ALA A 164 7.44 -12.72 -12.26
C ALA A 164 6.10 -12.74 -13.04
N VAL A 165 5.42 -11.59 -13.16
CA VAL A 165 4.20 -11.45 -13.97
C VAL A 165 4.52 -11.85 -15.41
N GLU A 166 3.83 -12.84 -15.94
CA GLU A 166 3.98 -13.35 -17.31
C GLU A 166 2.73 -13.15 -18.15
N ASP A 167 1.55 -13.08 -17.52
CA ASP A 167 0.28 -12.85 -18.18
C ASP A 167 -0.50 -11.69 -17.53
N MET A 168 -1.23 -10.94 -18.34
CA MET A 168 -2.07 -9.84 -17.91
C MET A 168 -3.34 -9.81 -18.76
N GLU A 169 -4.50 -9.84 -18.10
CA GLU A 169 -5.79 -9.72 -18.76
C GLU A 169 -6.05 -8.27 -19.19
N GLU A 170 -6.94 -8.09 -20.18
CA GLU A 170 -7.48 -6.78 -20.52
C GLU A 170 -8.19 -6.17 -19.29
N ASP A 171 -8.16 -4.84 -19.16
CA ASP A 171 -8.72 -4.10 -18.04
C ASP A 171 -8.12 -4.43 -16.65
N ALA A 172 -6.93 -5.04 -16.56
CA ALA A 172 -6.29 -5.33 -15.26
C ALA A 172 -6.10 -4.08 -14.38
N PHE A 173 -5.85 -2.92 -15.00
CA PHE A 173 -5.68 -1.62 -14.35
C PHE A 173 -6.93 -0.72 -14.41
N LEU A 174 -8.07 -1.23 -14.88
CA LEU A 174 -9.29 -0.43 -14.95
C LEU A 174 -9.73 0.00 -13.55
N GLY A 175 -10.09 1.27 -13.41
CA GLY A 175 -10.46 1.91 -12.13
C GLY A 175 -9.34 2.72 -11.49
N LEU A 176 -8.08 2.59 -11.95
CA LEU A 176 -6.93 3.34 -11.44
C LEU A 176 -6.82 4.76 -12.04
N HIS A 177 -7.86 5.57 -11.89
CA HIS A 177 -8.01 6.87 -12.56
C HIS A 177 -6.96 7.92 -12.18
N THR A 178 -6.37 7.79 -10.99
CA THR A 178 -5.40 8.74 -10.42
C THR A 178 -3.96 8.22 -10.48
N LEU A 179 -3.72 7.09 -11.16
CA LEU A 179 -2.40 6.47 -11.17
C LEU A 179 -1.39 7.31 -11.95
N GLU A 180 -0.34 7.75 -11.26
CA GLU A 180 0.73 8.56 -11.82
C GLU A 180 2.02 7.77 -12.01
N ARG A 181 2.24 6.73 -11.20
CA ARG A 181 3.46 5.92 -11.20
C ARG A 181 3.12 4.43 -11.17
N LEU A 182 3.62 3.71 -12.17
CA LEU A 182 3.57 2.26 -12.24
C LEU A 182 4.99 1.72 -12.43
N THR A 183 5.45 0.84 -11.54
CA THR A 183 6.69 0.09 -11.75
C THR A 183 6.37 -1.39 -11.99
N ILE A 184 6.86 -1.92 -13.11
CA ILE A 184 6.63 -3.30 -13.52
C ILE A 184 7.90 -3.95 -14.08
N ASP A 185 9.05 -3.34 -13.80
CA ASP A 185 10.37 -3.86 -14.19
C ASP A 185 10.69 -5.19 -13.50
N GLY A 186 11.49 -6.03 -14.14
CA GLY A 186 11.85 -7.35 -13.61
C GLY A 186 10.72 -8.40 -13.66
N ASN A 187 9.69 -8.17 -14.48
CA ASN A 187 8.67 -9.17 -14.78
C ASN A 187 8.97 -9.91 -16.09
N LYS A 188 8.14 -10.90 -16.42
CA LYS A 188 8.25 -11.76 -17.61
C LYS A 188 7.29 -11.33 -18.74
N LEU A 189 6.59 -10.20 -18.57
CA LEU A 189 5.67 -9.66 -19.56
C LEU A 189 6.40 -9.37 -20.87
N GLN A 190 5.87 -9.89 -21.96
CA GLN A 190 6.33 -9.57 -23.31
C GLN A 190 5.53 -8.39 -23.89
N THR A 191 4.27 -8.26 -23.49
CA THR A 191 3.33 -7.26 -23.99
C THR A 191 2.44 -6.70 -22.87
N ILE A 192 1.91 -5.49 -23.08
CA ILE A 192 0.89 -4.87 -22.23
C ILE A 192 -0.38 -4.73 -23.07
N PRO A 193 -1.46 -5.47 -22.78
CA PRO A 193 -2.70 -5.37 -23.53
C PRO A 193 -3.45 -4.04 -23.29
N GLY A 194 -3.94 -3.46 -24.40
CA GLY A 194 -4.97 -2.42 -24.41
C GLY A 194 -4.46 -1.00 -24.10
N ARG A 195 -4.70 -0.06 -25.02
CA ARG A 195 -4.37 1.37 -24.87
C ARG A 195 -5.35 2.14 -23.97
N LYS A 196 -6.55 1.59 -23.71
CA LYS A 196 -7.63 2.26 -22.96
C LYS A 196 -7.61 2.02 -21.44
N THR A 197 -6.69 1.19 -20.97
CA THR A 197 -6.69 0.69 -19.59
C THR A 197 -5.75 1.47 -18.66
N LEU A 198 -4.86 2.30 -19.21
CA LEU A 198 -3.89 3.10 -18.45
C LEU A 198 -4.19 4.61 -18.57
N PRO A 199 -4.05 5.39 -17.48
CA PRO A 199 -4.24 6.85 -17.53
C PRO A 199 -3.25 7.55 -18.46
N GLU A 200 -3.69 8.65 -19.09
CA GLU A 200 -2.89 9.39 -20.09
C GLU A 200 -1.57 9.97 -19.54
N ASN A 201 -1.51 10.27 -18.23
CA ASN A 201 -0.35 10.88 -17.56
C ASN A 201 0.55 9.87 -16.81
N LEU A 202 0.34 8.58 -17.03
CA LEU A 202 1.02 7.53 -16.28
C LEU A 202 2.52 7.47 -16.61
N LYS A 203 3.36 7.59 -15.58
CA LYS A 203 4.80 7.29 -15.68
C LYS A 203 5.02 5.81 -15.42
N VAL A 204 5.40 5.06 -16.46
CA VAL A 204 5.69 3.63 -16.36
C VAL A 204 7.20 3.42 -16.34
N ARG A 205 7.69 2.71 -15.32
CA ARG A 205 9.07 2.20 -15.29
C ARG A 205 9.07 0.76 -15.82
N LEU A 206 9.80 0.53 -16.91
CA LEU A 206 9.90 -0.73 -17.63
C LEU A 206 11.30 -1.37 -17.45
N PRO A 207 11.46 -2.69 -17.71
CA PRO A 207 12.74 -3.39 -17.62
C PRO A 207 13.84 -2.74 -18.46
N CYS A 208 15.06 -2.70 -17.94
CA CYS A 208 16.24 -2.18 -18.65
C CYS A 208 16.81 -3.17 -19.69
N HIS A 209 16.38 -4.44 -19.69
CA HIS A 209 16.90 -5.50 -20.56
C HIS A 209 15.77 -6.26 -21.25
N GLY A 210 15.63 -6.05 -22.56
CA GLY A 210 14.69 -6.75 -23.44
C GLY A 210 13.64 -5.82 -24.07
N PRO A 211 13.24 -6.06 -25.34
CA PRO A 211 12.17 -5.29 -25.95
C PRO A 211 10.82 -5.78 -25.42
N LEU A 212 10.23 -5.07 -24.46
CA LEU A 212 8.79 -5.17 -24.24
C LEU A 212 8.09 -4.60 -25.49
N LEU A 213 7.34 -5.46 -26.18
CA LEU A 213 6.45 -5.01 -27.24
C LEU A 213 5.21 -4.43 -26.59
N LEU A 214 5.17 -3.11 -26.43
CA LEU A 214 3.88 -2.44 -26.28
C LEU A 214 3.09 -2.72 -27.56
N VAL A 215 2.08 -3.59 -27.50
CA VAL A 215 1.15 -3.80 -28.62
C VAL A 215 0.30 -2.55 -28.71
N ALA A 216 0.83 -1.57 -29.43
CA ALA A 216 0.10 -0.38 -29.82
C ALA A 216 -1.00 -0.83 -30.79
N GLY A 217 -2.24 -0.85 -30.32
CA GLY A 217 -3.39 -0.87 -31.21
C GLY A 217 -3.29 0.30 -32.19
N ASN A 218 -2.95 -0.03 -33.44
CA ASN A 218 -3.06 0.74 -34.68
C ASN A 218 -2.76 2.26 -34.60
N ASN A 219 -1.67 2.71 -33.96
CA ASN A 219 -0.95 3.98 -34.28
C ASN A 219 0.11 4.41 -33.24
N SER A 220 1.10 3.59 -32.89
CA SER A 220 2.26 4.10 -32.13
C SER A 220 3.56 3.47 -32.60
N THR A 221 4.50 4.32 -33.00
CA THR A 221 5.83 3.95 -33.48
C THR A 221 6.78 3.77 -32.29
N VAL A 222 7.50 2.64 -32.27
CA VAL A 222 8.52 2.30 -31.28
C VAL A 222 9.85 2.96 -31.67
N ASP A 223 10.37 3.89 -30.86
CA ASP A 223 11.75 4.37 -30.99
C ASP A 223 12.68 3.44 -30.17
N ARG A 224 13.72 2.92 -30.82
CA ARG A 224 14.64 1.91 -30.28
C ARG A 224 15.88 2.48 -29.59
N THR A 225 16.03 3.80 -29.47
CA THR A 225 17.35 4.37 -29.10
C THR A 225 17.40 5.19 -27.81
N THR A 226 16.26 5.52 -27.21
CA THR A 226 16.25 6.19 -25.89
C THR A 226 15.07 5.64 -25.08
N GLY A 227 15.29 5.42 -23.78
CA GLY A 227 14.26 4.89 -22.88
C GLY A 227 12.89 5.54 -23.11
N LEU A 228 11.86 4.70 -23.19
CA LEU A 228 10.50 5.05 -23.59
C LEU A 228 10.02 6.37 -22.99
N ARG A 229 10.07 7.44 -23.78
CA ARG A 229 9.32 8.68 -23.55
C ARG A 229 7.93 8.50 -24.14
N TRP A 230 6.92 8.53 -23.28
CA TRP A 230 5.54 8.72 -23.69
C TRP A 230 5.41 10.15 -24.25
N SER A 231 5.30 10.30 -25.57
CA SER A 231 4.84 11.55 -26.17
C SER A 231 3.36 11.42 -26.52
N ALA A 232 2.50 12.05 -25.73
CA ALA A 232 1.21 12.48 -26.23
C ALA A 232 1.49 13.41 -27.44
N LYS A 233 1.02 13.04 -28.63
CA LYS A 233 0.90 14.03 -29.70
C LYS A 233 -0.06 15.09 -29.20
N ALA A 234 0.45 16.29 -28.96
CA ALA A 234 -0.35 17.48 -28.79
C ALA A 234 -1.32 17.57 -29.97
N THR A 235 -2.62 17.54 -29.68
CA THR A 235 -3.63 18.04 -30.60
C THR A 235 -3.39 19.54 -30.75
N ARG A 236 -2.87 19.97 -31.91
CA ARG A 236 -3.14 21.35 -32.35
C ARG A 236 -4.66 21.44 -32.55
N SER A 237 -5.32 22.33 -31.83
CA SER A 237 -6.70 22.69 -32.15
C SER A 237 -6.73 23.34 -33.54
N PRO A 238 -7.79 23.15 -34.34
CA PRO A 238 -8.07 24.02 -35.46
C PRO A 238 -8.85 25.21 -34.91
N PHE A 239 -8.20 26.36 -34.80
CA PHE A 239 -8.92 27.63 -34.85
C PHE A 239 -8.23 28.48 -35.92
N ASN A 240 -9.06 28.95 -36.86
CA ASN A 240 -8.79 30.04 -37.77
C ASN A 240 -8.19 31.26 -37.04
#